data_AF-A0A5J4TT49-F1
#
_entry.id   AF-A0A5J4TT49-F1
#
_cell.length_a   1.000
_cell.length_b   1.000
_cell.length_c   1.000
_cell.angle_alpha   90.00
_cell.angle_beta   90.00
_cell.angle_gamma   90.00
#
_symmetry.space_group_name_H-M   'P 1'
#
loop_
_entity.id
_entity.type
_entity.pdbx_description
1 polymer ?
#
loop_
_entity_poly.entity_id
_entity_poly.type
_entity_poly.pdbx_seq_one_letter_code
_entity_poly.pdbx_strand_id
1 'polypeptide(L)'
;MSEIDDQLRCETLEDWQKYINQSHTLVVAHSINAGELWVSLIEKAYLQAVSNGYDSQGVSGNEAIYYLSRFIPDGTWDVSMIFNNDKMFDKLQKHFANNEVMVLITIPYGAFPDFEEDNLGLDLNQTYALLNVIRVGNRKLLLIQNPKREKVWTKNQSIQDQKGSKDELQEIKRYQPVTLEDDDVTKEGQFYMDSEDAQKYFKSGTLSWNPSLFPYQAEFHFTWQSEYYKMKDSDMRCRYAPQFLFKKSSLTQKFMIVIARHYQRRNAVLFPIYENQKNMNITQISKPMSMTMYFMKHGKKVKSQSVTGDEVINIIGDPDQEPSSSRIYSMNNQIIKTDFNFTRLKVLNVGIENKDDIYNHSNEDQTLDQRLEEEFSEFIGYFSAVLQMNEIPQRINNPFRFSIFVYSNEPIQCARQLPIFLPQERSIISKWPFKPMLNYSLMEKGTLQVKNIANNQIIEKNFLRKRSQFVNVSTPIVSQAYLKQQFFDHQGIKDQGFFE
;
A
#
# COMPACT_ATOMS: atom_id res chain seq x y z
N MET A 1 26.22 -9.86 6.19
CA MET A 1 25.57 -9.06 7.24
C MET A 1 26.03 -7.63 7.07
N SER A 2 25.15 -6.64 7.18
CA SER A 2 25.58 -5.26 7.42
C SER A 2 26.05 -5.21 8.87
N GLU A 3 27.36 -5.07 9.09
CA GLU A 3 27.87 -4.80 10.43
C GLU A 3 27.38 -3.40 10.85
N ILE A 4 26.80 -3.31 12.04
CA ILE A 4 26.51 -2.03 12.71
C ILE A 4 27.73 -1.78 13.58
N ASP A 5 28.52 -0.74 13.25
CA ASP A 5 29.65 -0.37 14.09
C ASP A 5 29.19 0.22 15.44
N ASP A 6 30.11 0.49 16.36
CA ASP A 6 29.84 1.01 17.71
C ASP A 6 29.99 2.54 17.83
N GLN A 7 30.19 3.25 16.71
CA GLN A 7 30.41 4.70 16.72
C GLN A 7 29.09 5.50 16.74
N LEU A 8 28.82 6.22 17.83
CA LEU A 8 27.70 7.17 17.92
C LEU A 8 28.15 8.57 17.51
N ARG A 9 27.26 9.34 16.89
CA ARG A 9 27.57 10.74 16.57
C ARG A 9 27.39 11.61 17.80
N CYS A 10 28.42 12.40 18.08
CA CYS A 10 28.43 13.39 19.14
C CYS A 10 28.74 14.77 18.57
N GLU A 11 28.45 15.81 19.36
CA GLU A 11 28.87 17.18 19.06
C GLU A 11 30.40 17.23 18.94
N THR A 12 30.87 18.01 17.96
CA THR A 12 32.29 18.29 17.81
C THR A 12 32.71 19.22 18.93
N LEU A 13 33.60 18.75 19.81
CA LEU A 13 34.18 19.60 20.84
C LEU A 13 35.19 20.57 20.21
N GLU A 14 35.10 21.84 20.57
CA GLU A 14 36.12 22.85 20.28
C GLU A 14 37.45 22.48 20.94
N ASP A 15 38.58 22.97 20.40
CA ASP A 15 39.90 22.56 20.88
C ASP A 15 40.11 22.86 22.37
N TRP A 16 39.58 23.98 22.88
CA TRP A 16 39.66 24.31 24.30
C TRP A 16 38.80 23.39 25.18
N GLN A 17 37.69 22.87 24.66
CA GLN A 17 36.80 21.94 25.36
C GLN A 17 37.39 20.54 25.47
N LYS A 18 38.40 20.19 24.68
CA LYS A 18 39.11 18.90 24.79
C LYS A 18 40.06 18.86 25.99
N TYR A 19 40.51 20.01 26.48
CA TYR A 19 41.44 20.11 27.62
C TYR A 19 40.73 20.14 28.97
N ILE A 20 39.43 20.41 28.96
CA ILE A 20 38.52 20.24 30.08
C ILE A 20 37.86 18.89 29.82
N ASN A 21 37.81 17.94 30.75
CA ASN A 21 37.14 16.64 30.52
C ASN A 21 35.60 16.82 30.38
N GLN A 22 35.14 17.56 29.37
CA GLN A 22 33.73 17.70 29.03
C GLN A 22 33.24 16.42 28.38
N SER A 23 32.15 15.89 28.91
CA SER A 23 31.44 14.77 28.32
C SER A 23 30.91 15.15 26.93
N HIS A 24 31.11 14.28 25.96
CA HIS A 24 30.52 14.42 24.63
C HIS A 24 28.98 14.38 24.70
N THR A 25 28.31 15.31 24.04
CA THR A 25 26.85 15.32 23.87
C THR A 25 26.46 14.55 22.63
N LEU A 26 25.45 13.67 22.71
CA LEU A 26 24.91 12.96 21.55
C LEU A 26 24.08 13.91 20.67
N VAL A 27 24.29 13.87 19.36
CA VAL A 27 23.51 14.66 18.36
C VAL A 27 22.43 13.84 17.65
N VAL A 28 22.12 12.70 18.24
CA VAL A 28 21.18 11.68 17.74
C VAL A 28 20.07 11.50 18.75
N ALA A 29 19.02 10.74 18.44
CA ALA A 29 17.97 10.45 19.43
C ALA A 29 18.61 9.82 20.69
N HIS A 30 18.35 10.39 21.87
CA HIS A 30 19.01 9.97 23.12
C HIS A 30 18.05 10.08 24.32
N SER A 31 18.36 9.32 25.36
CA SER A 31 17.66 9.44 26.64
C SER A 31 18.24 10.60 27.45
N ILE A 32 17.40 11.24 28.27
CA ILE A 32 17.83 12.22 29.27
C ILE A 32 18.59 11.56 30.43
N ASN A 33 18.38 10.26 30.63
CA ASN A 33 19.04 9.50 31.68
C ASN A 33 20.46 9.16 31.23
N ALA A 34 21.45 9.72 31.91
CA ALA A 34 22.85 9.45 31.63
C ALA A 34 23.14 7.93 31.70
N GLY A 35 23.77 7.40 30.65
CA GLY A 35 24.11 5.98 30.53
C GLY A 35 23.09 5.12 29.78
N GLU A 36 21.90 5.64 29.49
CA GLU A 36 20.93 4.95 28.62
C GLU A 36 21.24 5.21 27.14
N LEU A 37 21.78 4.19 26.46
CA LEU A 37 22.13 4.26 25.03
C LEU A 37 21.13 3.54 24.11
N TRP A 38 20.11 2.89 24.66
CA TRP A 38 19.21 2.03 23.90
C TRP A 38 18.46 2.81 22.80
N VAL A 39 18.05 4.06 23.04
CA VAL A 39 17.40 4.93 22.04
C VAL A 39 18.32 5.18 20.85
N SER A 40 19.55 5.62 21.11
CA SER A 40 20.54 5.95 20.08
C SER A 40 20.95 4.71 19.28
N LEU A 41 21.05 3.55 19.95
CA LEU A 41 21.36 2.28 19.29
C LEU A 41 20.22 1.80 18.40
N ILE A 42 18.95 1.97 18.82
CA ILE A 42 17.79 1.64 17.98
C ILE A 42 17.74 2.54 16.74
N GLU A 43 17.90 3.86 16.90
CA GLU A 43 17.95 4.79 15.77
C GLU A 43 19.04 4.39 14.78
N LYS A 44 20.25 4.16 15.27
CA LYS A 44 21.38 3.73 14.43
C LYS A 44 21.09 2.42 13.70
N ALA A 45 20.62 1.40 14.42
CA ALA A 45 20.34 0.10 13.84
C ALA A 45 19.26 0.20 12.76
N TYR A 46 18.22 0.99 13.01
CA TYR A 46 17.16 1.23 12.04
C TYR A 46 17.68 1.95 10.79
N LEU A 47 18.34 3.10 10.96
CA LEU A 47 18.86 3.88 9.84
C LEU A 47 19.92 3.14 9.02
N GLN A 48 20.76 2.31 9.67
CA GLN A 48 21.68 1.42 8.97
C GLN A 48 20.96 0.35 8.14
N ALA A 49 19.80 -0.12 8.59
CA ALA A 49 19.01 -1.13 7.88
C ALA A 49 18.20 -0.56 6.70
N VAL A 50 17.69 0.67 6.83
CA VAL A 50 16.76 1.27 5.84
C VAL A 50 17.36 2.41 5.02
N SER A 51 18.59 2.82 5.35
CA SER A 51 19.31 3.92 4.71
C SER A 51 20.82 3.64 4.62
N ASN A 52 21.62 4.69 4.43
CA ASN A 52 23.07 4.65 4.32
C ASN A 52 23.74 5.28 5.56
N GLY A 53 23.59 4.62 6.71
CA GLY A 53 24.01 5.16 8.01
C GLY A 53 22.98 6.17 8.55
N TYR A 54 23.43 7.22 9.25
CA TYR A 54 22.57 8.26 9.84
C TYR A 54 21.85 9.19 8.84
N ASP A 55 21.96 8.94 7.54
CA ASP A 55 21.20 9.69 6.54
C ASP A 55 19.72 9.29 6.63
N SER A 56 18.89 10.10 7.28
CA SER A 56 17.45 9.86 7.43
C SER A 56 16.62 10.42 6.28
N GLN A 57 17.25 10.94 5.22
CA GLN A 57 16.53 11.53 4.09
C GLN A 57 15.63 10.49 3.40
N GLY A 58 14.33 10.79 3.32
CA GLY A 58 13.34 9.89 2.72
C GLY A 58 13.01 8.65 3.57
N VAL A 59 13.44 8.61 4.83
CA VAL A 59 12.96 7.62 5.81
C VAL A 59 11.63 8.09 6.38
N SER A 60 10.59 7.28 6.23
CA SER A 60 9.25 7.60 6.74
C SER A 60 9.12 7.21 8.22
N GLY A 61 8.58 8.12 9.04
CA GLY A 61 8.25 7.82 10.44
C GLY A 61 7.22 6.69 10.57
N ASN A 62 6.23 6.62 9.68
CA ASN A 62 5.22 5.54 9.68
C ASN A 62 5.84 4.17 9.39
N GLU A 63 6.86 4.13 8.53
CA GLU A 63 7.64 2.90 8.31
C GLU A 63 8.39 2.50 9.58
N ALA A 64 9.02 3.46 10.25
CA ALA A 64 9.75 3.21 11.50
C ALA A 64 8.83 2.66 12.58
N ILE A 65 7.66 3.28 12.78
CA ILE A 65 6.64 2.84 13.73
C ILE A 65 6.23 1.39 13.43
N TYR A 66 5.87 1.08 12.19
CA TYR A 66 5.45 -0.26 11.82
C TYR A 66 6.57 -1.30 12.01
N TYR A 67 7.80 -1.00 11.57
CA TYR A 67 8.90 -1.96 11.68
C TYR A 67 9.38 -2.19 13.12
N LEU A 68 9.33 -1.17 13.97
CA LEU A 68 9.76 -1.27 15.37
C LEU A 68 8.68 -1.81 16.31
N SER A 69 7.40 -1.52 16.05
CA SER A 69 6.31 -1.80 17.02
C SER A 69 5.16 -2.65 16.47
N ARG A 70 5.09 -2.83 15.14
CA ARG A 70 3.94 -3.45 14.44
C ARG A 70 2.62 -2.71 14.56
N PHE A 71 2.60 -1.51 15.15
CA PHE A 71 1.46 -0.61 15.02
C PHE A 71 1.23 -0.29 13.54
N ILE A 72 -0.02 -0.47 13.10
CA ILE A 72 -0.40 -0.45 11.69
C ILE A 72 -0.87 0.95 11.32
N PRO A 73 -0.11 1.71 10.50
CA PRO A 73 -0.52 3.06 10.13
C PRO A 73 -1.85 3.07 9.38
N ASP A 74 -2.75 3.97 9.74
CA ASP A 74 -3.97 4.22 9.00
C ASP A 74 -3.66 5.11 7.79
N GLY A 75 -3.93 4.60 6.59
CA GLY A 75 -3.70 5.33 5.34
C GLY A 75 -4.81 6.33 4.97
N THR A 76 -5.92 6.31 5.71
CA THR A 76 -7.15 7.07 5.41
C THR A 76 -7.50 8.12 6.47
N TRP A 77 -6.90 8.03 7.65
CA TRP A 77 -7.10 8.98 8.74
C TRP A 77 -6.41 10.33 8.45
N ASP A 78 -7.09 11.42 8.82
CA ASP A 78 -6.54 12.77 8.74
C ASP A 78 -6.78 13.52 10.05
N VAL A 79 -5.81 14.35 10.46
CA VAL A 79 -5.89 15.09 11.73
C VAL A 79 -7.10 16.02 11.79
N SER A 80 -7.58 16.55 10.65
CA SER A 80 -8.75 17.42 10.62
C SER A 80 -10.03 16.73 11.11
N MET A 81 -10.08 15.40 11.09
CA MET A 81 -11.22 14.62 11.59
C MET A 81 -11.46 14.84 13.08
N ILE A 82 -10.40 15.08 13.88
CA ILE A 82 -10.54 15.33 15.32
C ILE A 82 -11.14 16.72 15.60
N PHE A 83 -10.92 17.67 14.69
CA PHE A 83 -11.40 19.04 14.84
C PHE A 83 -12.83 19.20 14.31
N ASN A 84 -13.09 18.66 13.13
CA ASN A 84 -14.30 18.95 12.36
C ASN A 84 -15.45 17.94 12.58
N ASN A 85 -15.18 16.80 13.24
CA ASN A 85 -16.18 15.74 13.41
C ASN A 85 -16.24 15.23 14.85
N ASP A 86 -17.27 15.64 15.58
CA ASP A 86 -17.44 15.25 16.99
C ASP A 86 -17.59 13.74 17.19
N LYS A 87 -18.20 13.02 16.24
CA LYS A 87 -18.28 11.55 16.33
C LYS A 87 -16.90 10.91 16.25
N MET A 88 -16.02 11.44 15.40
CA MET A 88 -14.65 10.94 15.26
C MET A 88 -13.79 11.30 16.47
N PHE A 89 -14.00 12.49 17.05
CA PHE A 89 -13.39 12.85 18.32
C PHE A 89 -13.78 11.88 19.44
N ASP A 90 -15.08 11.60 19.59
CA ASP A 90 -15.59 10.69 20.63
C ASP A 90 -15.12 9.24 20.41
N LYS A 91 -15.00 8.80 19.15
CA LYS A 91 -14.38 7.50 18.81
C LYS A 91 -12.91 7.46 19.19
N LEU A 92 -12.15 8.48 18.81
CA LEU A 92 -10.72 8.56 19.12
C LEU A 92 -10.49 8.55 20.64
N GLN A 93 -11.32 9.25 21.42
CA GLN A 93 -11.28 9.21 22.89
C GLN A 93 -11.44 7.78 23.43
N LYS A 94 -12.37 6.98 22.87
CA LYS A 94 -12.55 5.57 23.28
C LYS A 94 -11.33 4.71 22.94
N HIS A 95 -10.77 4.87 21.73
CA HIS A 95 -9.59 4.14 21.31
C HIS A 95 -8.37 4.47 22.19
N PHE A 96 -8.19 5.73 22.59
CA PHE A 96 -7.17 6.10 23.59
C PHE A 96 -7.43 5.43 24.94
N ALA A 97 -8.66 5.48 25.45
CA ALA A 97 -9.01 4.87 26.73
C ALA A 97 -8.75 3.34 26.77
N ASN A 98 -8.82 2.68 25.62
CA ASN A 98 -8.56 1.25 25.48
C ASN A 98 -7.11 0.90 25.08
N ASN A 99 -6.21 1.89 24.91
CA ASN A 99 -4.84 1.71 24.40
C ASN A 99 -4.77 1.06 23.00
N GLU A 100 -5.72 1.40 22.14
CA GLU A 100 -5.91 0.81 20.82
C GLU A 100 -5.19 1.57 19.70
N VAL A 101 -4.71 2.79 19.96
CA VAL A 101 -4.10 3.67 18.95
C VAL A 101 -2.84 4.37 19.47
N MET A 102 -1.97 4.71 18.54
CA MET A 102 -0.87 5.66 18.71
C MET A 102 -1.07 6.79 17.70
N VAL A 103 -1.00 8.04 18.14
CA VAL A 103 -1.23 9.20 17.26
C VAL A 103 -0.08 10.19 17.36
N LEU A 104 0.42 10.62 16.21
CA LEU A 104 1.35 11.72 16.07
C LEU A 104 0.69 12.88 15.35
N ILE A 105 0.98 14.10 15.77
CA ILE A 105 0.48 15.32 15.13
C ILE A 105 1.65 16.26 14.84
N THR A 106 1.60 16.96 13.73
CA THR A 106 2.75 17.70 13.21
C THR A 106 2.38 19.15 12.91
N ILE A 107 3.24 20.04 13.39
CA ILE A 107 3.29 21.44 12.97
C ILE A 107 4.22 21.50 11.77
N PRO A 108 3.73 21.76 10.54
CA PRO A 108 4.58 21.84 9.37
C PRO A 108 5.40 23.13 9.35
N TYR A 109 6.44 23.17 8.52
CA TYR A 109 7.13 24.41 8.20
C TYR A 109 6.15 25.49 7.68
N GLY A 110 6.33 26.72 8.14
CA GLY A 110 5.50 27.86 7.73
C GLY A 110 4.10 27.90 8.35
N ALA A 111 3.77 27.03 9.32
CA ALA A 111 2.53 27.13 10.08
C ALA A 111 2.42 28.47 10.83
N PHE A 112 3.55 29.00 11.31
CA PHE A 112 3.72 30.32 11.87
C PHE A 112 5.21 30.75 11.72
N PRO A 113 5.55 32.04 11.91
CA PRO A 113 6.93 32.50 11.81
C PRO A 113 7.84 31.96 12.91
N ASP A 114 9.08 31.59 12.58
CA ASP A 114 10.06 30.99 13.52
C ASP A 114 10.26 31.79 14.82
N PHE A 115 10.18 33.14 14.76
CA PHE A 115 10.33 34.00 15.94
C PHE A 115 9.16 33.90 16.94
N GLU A 116 8.04 33.28 16.56
CA GLU A 116 6.90 33.06 17.46
C GLU A 116 7.01 31.77 18.27
N GLU A 117 7.95 30.86 17.96
CA GLU A 117 8.05 29.56 18.64
C GLU A 117 8.15 29.70 20.17
N ASP A 118 8.98 30.61 20.67
CA ASP A 118 9.17 30.84 22.11
C ASP A 118 7.93 31.51 22.74
N ASN A 119 7.29 32.42 21.99
CA ASN A 119 6.08 33.10 22.43
C ASN A 119 4.85 32.21 22.46
N LEU A 120 4.84 31.14 21.68
CA LEU A 120 3.79 30.12 21.63
C LEU A 120 4.11 28.90 22.48
N GLY A 121 5.40 28.64 22.75
CA GLY A 121 5.84 27.40 23.38
C GLY A 121 5.68 26.18 22.46
N LEU A 122 5.84 26.37 21.15
CA LEU A 122 5.73 25.31 20.15
C LEU A 122 6.92 25.39 19.20
N ASP A 123 7.58 24.26 18.95
CA ASP A 123 8.53 24.06 17.86
C ASP A 123 7.82 23.97 16.49
N LEU A 124 8.29 24.75 15.52
CA LEU A 124 7.91 24.67 14.11
C LEU A 124 8.58 23.44 13.46
N ASN A 125 7.96 22.91 12.40
CA ASN A 125 8.47 21.74 11.67
C ASN A 125 8.75 20.52 12.59
N GLN A 126 7.90 20.33 13.60
CA GLN A 126 8.07 19.32 14.62
C GLN A 126 6.84 18.42 14.72
N THR A 127 7.09 17.14 14.96
CA THR A 127 6.07 16.15 15.26
C THR A 127 5.98 15.92 16.76
N TYR A 128 4.77 15.88 17.27
CA TYR A 128 4.40 15.72 18.67
C TYR A 128 3.61 14.44 18.85
N ALA A 129 3.65 13.86 20.06
CA ALA A 129 2.78 12.75 20.41
C ALA A 129 1.46 13.30 20.95
N LEU A 130 0.34 12.82 20.40
CA LEU A 130 -0.98 13.04 20.99
C LEU A 130 -1.25 11.88 21.94
N LEU A 131 -1.17 12.15 23.25
CA LEU A 131 -1.27 11.14 24.30
C LEU A 131 -2.72 10.79 24.62
N ASN A 132 -3.63 11.76 24.52
CA ASN A 132 -5.05 11.56 24.77
C ASN A 132 -5.89 12.69 24.16
N VAL A 133 -7.20 12.44 23.99
CA VAL A 133 -8.21 13.46 23.71
C VAL A 133 -9.36 13.31 24.69
N ILE A 134 -9.81 14.42 25.28
CA ILE A 134 -10.84 14.39 26.32
C ILE A 134 -11.91 15.46 26.06
N ARG A 135 -13.17 15.06 26.20
CA ARG A 135 -14.30 15.98 26.23
C ARG A 135 -14.66 16.33 27.68
N VAL A 136 -14.73 17.63 27.98
CA VAL A 136 -15.11 18.15 29.29
C VAL A 136 -16.16 19.24 29.08
N GLY A 137 -17.40 18.97 29.47
CA GLY A 137 -18.55 19.80 29.09
C GLY A 137 -18.65 19.96 27.57
N ASN A 138 -18.61 21.21 27.10
CA ASN A 138 -18.63 21.53 25.66
C ASN A 138 -17.24 21.64 25.03
N ARG A 139 -16.17 21.44 25.80
CA ARG A 139 -14.79 21.63 25.34
C ARG A 139 -14.15 20.32 24.95
N LYS A 140 -13.29 20.39 23.94
CA LYS A 140 -12.46 19.30 23.45
C LYS A 140 -11.01 19.66 23.72
N LEU A 141 -10.34 18.88 24.55
CA LEU A 141 -8.95 19.09 24.92
C LEU A 141 -8.09 17.96 24.37
N LEU A 142 -6.88 18.31 23.94
CA LEU A 142 -5.85 17.40 23.47
C LEU A 142 -4.70 17.41 24.49
N LEU A 143 -4.27 16.24 24.95
CA LEU A 143 -3.05 16.08 25.75
C LEU A 143 -1.89 15.77 24.79
N ILE A 144 -0.96 16.70 24.67
CA ILE A 144 0.11 16.68 23.67
C ILE A 144 1.46 16.63 24.38
N GLN A 145 2.42 15.88 23.84
CA GLN A 145 3.79 15.83 24.31
C GLN A 145 4.77 16.27 23.24
N ASN A 146 5.62 17.24 23.60
CA ASN A 146 6.78 17.63 22.80
C ASN A 146 7.93 16.63 23.04
N PRO A 147 8.42 15.91 22.01
CA PRO A 147 9.52 14.97 22.19
C PRO A 147 10.84 15.65 22.62
N LYS A 148 11.03 16.93 22.31
CA LYS A 148 12.21 17.70 22.78
C LYS A 148 12.08 18.16 24.21
N ARG A 149 10.85 18.28 24.74
CA ARG A 149 10.52 18.79 26.09
C ARG A 149 10.96 20.23 26.39
N GLU A 150 11.56 20.94 25.44
CA GLU A 150 12.07 22.31 25.62
C GLU A 150 10.95 23.35 25.62
N LYS A 151 9.96 23.18 24.74
CA LYS A 151 8.85 24.13 24.57
C LYS A 151 7.52 23.48 24.96
N VAL A 152 6.77 24.19 25.79
CA VAL A 152 5.45 23.79 26.28
C VAL A 152 4.50 24.93 25.99
N TRP A 153 3.35 24.63 25.37
CA TRP A 153 2.34 25.60 24.93
C TRP A 153 2.11 26.69 25.97
N THR A 154 2.30 27.98 25.62
CA THR A 154 2.32 29.13 26.54
C THR A 154 1.06 29.98 26.57
N LYS A 155 0.14 29.80 25.62
CA LYS A 155 -1.11 30.56 25.62
C LYS A 155 -2.16 29.85 26.46
N ASN A 156 -2.98 30.64 27.17
CA ASN A 156 -4.09 30.13 27.99
C ASN A 156 -3.66 28.96 28.88
N GLN A 157 -2.50 29.12 29.54
CA GLN A 157 -1.57 28.03 29.84
C GLN A 157 -2.01 27.03 30.91
N SER A 158 -3.22 27.13 31.44
CA SER A 158 -3.64 26.12 32.38
C SER A 158 -5.14 26.03 32.50
N ILE A 159 -5.56 24.80 32.79
CA ILE A 159 -6.79 24.53 33.51
C ILE A 159 -6.81 25.28 34.87
N GLN A 160 -5.67 25.82 35.33
CA GLN A 160 -5.50 26.66 36.51
C GLN A 160 -5.75 28.18 36.23
N ASP A 161 -5.56 28.67 35.00
CA ASP A 161 -5.71 30.08 34.59
C ASP A 161 -7.14 30.40 34.14
N GLN A 162 -7.89 29.35 33.81
CA GLN A 162 -9.25 29.49 33.35
C GLN A 162 -10.21 29.45 34.54
N LYS A 163 -11.14 30.40 34.55
CA LYS A 163 -12.38 30.39 35.35
C LYS A 163 -13.31 29.22 34.95
N GLY A 164 -12.77 28.01 34.77
CA GLY A 164 -13.56 26.79 34.64
C GLY A 164 -14.22 26.45 35.97
N SER A 165 -15.38 25.79 35.94
CA SER A 165 -15.98 25.27 37.18
C SER A 165 -14.99 24.32 37.83
N LYS A 166 -14.93 24.26 39.18
CA LYS A 166 -14.13 23.27 39.91
C LYS A 166 -14.37 21.84 39.42
N ASP A 167 -15.56 21.58 38.87
CA ASP A 167 -15.98 20.30 38.31
C ASP A 167 -15.18 19.93 37.04
N GLU A 168 -14.91 20.88 36.14
CA GLU A 168 -14.16 20.64 34.91
C GLU A 168 -12.69 20.30 35.22
N LEU A 169 -12.08 21.03 36.16
CA LEU A 169 -10.72 20.76 36.63
C LEU A 169 -10.62 19.39 37.32
N GLN A 170 -11.63 18.99 38.09
CA GLN A 170 -11.69 17.65 38.68
C GLN A 170 -11.81 16.55 37.63
N GLU A 171 -12.60 16.76 36.58
CA GLU A 171 -12.71 15.78 35.49
C GLU A 171 -11.39 15.60 34.75
N ILE A 172 -10.68 16.67 34.43
CA ILE A 172 -9.38 16.57 33.73
C ILE A 172 -8.35 15.86 34.60
N LYS A 173 -8.34 16.12 35.92
CA LYS A 173 -7.48 15.42 36.88
C LYS A 173 -7.74 13.91 36.94
N ARG A 174 -8.94 13.42 36.58
CA ARG A 174 -9.20 11.97 36.45
C ARG A 174 -8.48 11.32 35.28
N TYR A 175 -8.11 12.11 34.27
CA TYR A 175 -7.39 11.64 33.09
C TYR A 175 -5.87 11.85 33.20
N GLN A 176 -5.38 12.58 34.22
CA GLN A 176 -3.96 12.62 34.54
C GLN A 176 -3.53 11.30 35.21
N PRO A 177 -2.36 10.74 34.85
CA PRO A 177 -1.78 9.63 35.60
C PRO A 177 -1.61 10.00 37.08
N VAL A 178 -2.01 9.12 37.99
CA VAL A 178 -2.01 9.34 39.46
C VAL A 178 -0.61 9.72 40.02
N THR A 179 0.44 9.52 39.25
CA THR A 179 1.84 9.63 39.66
C THR A 179 2.55 10.93 39.31
N LEU A 180 1.93 11.88 38.61
CA LEU A 180 2.61 13.11 38.17
C LEU A 180 2.03 14.33 38.88
N GLU A 181 2.89 15.05 39.62
CA GLU A 181 2.57 16.41 40.06
C GLU A 181 2.52 17.35 38.83
N ASP A 182 1.77 18.44 38.91
CA ASP A 182 1.59 19.38 37.77
C ASP A 182 2.95 19.92 37.25
N ASP A 183 3.95 20.05 38.15
CA ASP A 183 5.33 20.44 37.81
C ASP A 183 6.13 19.35 37.08
N ASP A 184 5.76 18.08 37.20
CA ASP A 184 6.45 16.97 36.53
C ASP A 184 5.90 16.75 35.11
N VAL A 185 4.60 17.01 34.89
CA VAL A 185 3.96 16.96 33.56
C VAL A 185 4.61 17.96 32.61
N THR A 186 4.87 19.17 33.08
CA THR A 186 5.52 20.23 32.27
C THR A 186 6.98 19.93 31.97
N LYS A 187 7.73 19.34 32.92
CA LYS A 187 9.11 18.84 32.69
C LYS A 187 9.18 17.73 31.64
N GLU A 188 8.11 16.98 31.46
CA GLU A 188 8.02 15.95 30.41
C GLU A 188 7.61 16.50 29.04
N GLY A 189 7.47 17.84 28.91
CA GLY A 189 7.05 18.48 27.67
C GLY A 189 5.57 18.27 27.35
N GLN A 190 4.75 17.88 28.34
CA GLN A 190 3.33 17.60 28.15
C GLN A 190 2.48 18.83 28.46
N PHE A 191 1.42 19.04 27.68
CA PHE A 191 0.45 20.12 27.89
C PHE A 191 -0.93 19.78 27.34
N TYR A 192 -1.94 20.43 27.91
CA TYR A 192 -3.28 20.46 27.35
C TYR A 192 -3.45 21.63 26.39
N MET A 193 -4.21 21.40 25.31
CA MET A 193 -4.57 22.43 24.35
C MET A 193 -6.03 22.25 23.91
N ASP A 194 -6.77 23.35 23.80
CA ASP A 194 -8.11 23.33 23.20
C ASP A 194 -8.04 22.92 21.73
N SER A 195 -9.03 22.15 21.27
CA SER A 195 -9.08 21.69 19.87
C SER A 195 -9.09 22.84 18.88
N GLU A 196 -9.69 23.99 19.24
CA GLU A 196 -9.72 25.20 18.41
C GLU A 196 -8.33 25.82 18.22
N ASP A 197 -7.51 25.81 19.27
CA ASP A 197 -6.12 26.27 19.19
C ASP A 197 -5.27 25.25 18.45
N ALA A 198 -5.45 23.95 18.72
CA ALA A 198 -4.73 22.89 18.04
C ALA A 198 -4.96 22.92 16.51
N GLN A 199 -6.19 23.18 16.07
CA GLN A 199 -6.52 23.30 14.64
C GLN A 199 -5.74 24.43 13.94
N LYS A 200 -5.32 25.48 14.67
CA LYS A 200 -4.54 26.59 14.09
C LYS A 200 -3.12 26.17 13.72
N TYR A 201 -2.51 25.27 14.48
CA TYR A 201 -1.09 24.95 14.37
C TYR A 201 -0.81 23.55 13.82
N PHE A 202 -1.55 22.53 14.25
CA PHE A 202 -1.36 21.15 13.81
C PHE A 202 -2.12 20.89 12.51
N LYS A 203 -1.37 20.67 11.42
CA LYS A 203 -1.94 20.58 10.05
C LYS A 203 -1.85 19.19 9.44
N SER A 204 -1.10 18.29 10.04
CA SER A 204 -1.01 16.90 9.60
C SER A 204 -0.78 16.00 10.80
N GLY A 205 -0.99 14.71 10.62
CA GLY A 205 -0.75 13.72 11.66
C GLY A 205 -0.84 12.31 11.10
N THR A 206 -0.51 11.34 11.95
CA THR A 206 -0.59 9.93 11.61
C THR A 206 -1.22 9.19 12.78
N LEU A 207 -2.16 8.31 12.48
CA LEU A 207 -2.74 7.37 13.42
C LEU A 207 -2.22 5.98 13.08
N SER A 208 -1.84 5.22 14.09
CA SER A 208 -1.46 3.81 13.93
C SER A 208 -2.24 2.95 14.91
N TRP A 209 -2.80 1.86 14.40
CA TRP A 209 -3.63 0.92 15.15
C TRP A 209 -2.76 -0.10 15.88
N ASN A 210 -3.14 -0.41 17.11
CA ASN A 210 -2.54 -1.48 17.89
C ASN A 210 -2.82 -2.84 17.22
N PRO A 211 -1.80 -3.65 16.91
CA PRO A 211 -1.99 -4.92 16.21
C PRO A 211 -2.83 -5.94 17.00
N SER A 212 -2.97 -5.77 18.32
CA SER A 212 -3.83 -6.64 19.15
C SER A 212 -5.32 -6.60 18.79
N LEU A 213 -5.77 -5.54 18.10
CA LEU A 213 -7.11 -5.46 17.50
C LEU A 213 -7.34 -6.49 16.40
N PHE A 214 -6.25 -7.02 15.82
CA PHE A 214 -6.29 -7.93 14.69
C PHE A 214 -5.54 -9.22 15.02
N PRO A 215 -6.14 -10.10 15.85
CA PRO A 215 -5.46 -11.28 16.39
C PRO A 215 -5.15 -12.35 15.32
N TYR A 216 -5.78 -12.28 14.16
CA TYR A 216 -5.56 -13.23 13.08
C TYR A 216 -4.65 -12.63 12.01
N GLN A 217 -3.58 -13.35 11.66
CA GLN A 217 -2.58 -12.87 10.72
C GLN A 217 -2.17 -13.93 9.70
N ALA A 218 -1.85 -13.47 8.49
CA ALA A 218 -1.16 -14.24 7.46
C ALA A 218 -0.03 -13.41 6.85
N GLU A 219 1.06 -14.08 6.45
CA GLU A 219 2.21 -13.40 5.86
C GLU A 219 2.69 -14.08 4.58
N PHE A 220 3.15 -13.27 3.63
CA PHE A 220 3.68 -13.72 2.36
C PHE A 220 5.00 -13.01 2.07
N HIS A 221 6.06 -13.78 1.83
CA HIS A 221 7.36 -13.26 1.43
C HIS A 221 7.68 -13.72 0.02
N PHE A 222 7.98 -12.78 -0.87
CA PHE A 222 8.27 -13.12 -2.26
C PHE A 222 9.30 -12.20 -2.89
N THR A 223 9.91 -12.70 -3.95
CA THR A 223 10.85 -11.96 -4.79
C THR A 223 10.25 -11.78 -6.18
N TRP A 224 10.14 -10.55 -6.64
CA TRP A 224 9.65 -10.23 -7.96
C TRP A 224 10.82 -10.06 -8.94
N GLN A 225 10.96 -11.01 -9.84
CA GLN A 225 12.07 -11.07 -10.79
C GLN A 225 11.93 -10.02 -11.91
N SER A 226 13.07 -9.48 -12.35
CA SER A 226 13.14 -8.47 -13.41
C SER A 226 12.60 -8.93 -14.73
N GLU A 227 12.79 -10.20 -15.07
CA GLU A 227 12.21 -10.81 -16.26
C GLU A 227 10.69 -10.73 -16.31
N TYR A 228 10.00 -10.73 -15.15
CA TYR A 228 8.53 -10.69 -15.07
C TYR A 228 8.00 -9.26 -15.09
N TYR A 229 8.51 -8.37 -14.21
CA TYR A 229 7.99 -7.00 -14.18
C TYR A 229 8.45 -6.14 -15.36
N LYS A 230 9.47 -6.57 -16.14
CA LYS A 230 9.91 -5.88 -17.37
C LYS A 230 9.36 -6.48 -18.67
N MET A 231 8.45 -7.45 -18.63
CA MET A 231 7.85 -8.00 -19.86
C MET A 231 7.22 -6.86 -20.67
N LYS A 232 7.37 -6.88 -22.00
CA LYS A 232 6.85 -5.80 -22.87
C LYS A 232 5.32 -5.79 -22.93
N ASP A 233 4.74 -6.98 -23.01
CA ASP A 233 3.30 -7.18 -23.08
C ASP A 233 2.65 -6.99 -21.69
N SER A 234 1.59 -6.20 -21.61
CA SER A 234 0.92 -5.86 -20.34
C SER A 234 0.18 -7.03 -19.72
N ASP A 235 -0.43 -7.89 -20.54
CA ASP A 235 -1.20 -9.03 -20.06
C ASP A 235 -0.26 -10.10 -19.53
N MET A 236 0.88 -10.31 -20.19
CA MET A 236 1.96 -11.15 -19.66
C MET A 236 2.51 -10.57 -18.35
N ARG A 237 2.76 -9.25 -18.25
CA ARG A 237 3.15 -8.66 -16.96
C ARG A 237 2.13 -8.94 -15.86
N CYS A 238 0.84 -8.84 -16.15
CA CYS A 238 -0.23 -9.16 -15.20
C CYS A 238 -0.23 -10.63 -14.79
N ARG A 239 -0.08 -11.53 -15.77
CA ARG A 239 -0.03 -12.98 -15.54
C ARG A 239 1.12 -13.37 -14.61
N TYR A 240 2.31 -12.79 -14.79
CA TYR A 240 3.50 -13.09 -13.99
C TYR A 240 3.66 -12.19 -12.75
N ALA A 241 2.70 -11.29 -12.50
CA ALA A 241 2.69 -10.49 -11.29
C ALA A 241 2.39 -11.33 -10.03
N PRO A 242 2.81 -10.88 -8.84
CA PRO A 242 2.37 -11.46 -7.57
C PRO A 242 0.85 -11.34 -7.44
N GLN A 243 0.19 -12.47 -7.17
CA GLN A 243 -1.26 -12.53 -7.01
C GLN A 243 -1.63 -13.28 -5.73
N PHE A 244 -2.78 -12.95 -5.17
CA PHE A 244 -3.25 -13.43 -3.87
C PHE A 244 -4.74 -13.75 -3.96
N LEU A 245 -5.16 -14.76 -3.22
CA LEU A 245 -6.56 -15.11 -3.02
C LEU A 245 -6.92 -14.93 -1.56
N PHE A 246 -8.07 -14.30 -1.33
CA PHE A 246 -8.62 -14.04 -0.02
C PHE A 246 -10.10 -14.44 0.02
N LYS A 247 -10.63 -14.64 1.22
CA LYS A 247 -12.07 -14.80 1.46
C LYS A 247 -12.51 -13.95 2.64
N LYS A 248 -13.45 -13.02 2.38
CA LYS A 248 -14.15 -12.26 3.41
C LYS A 248 -15.37 -13.07 3.84
N SER A 249 -15.44 -13.42 5.13
CA SER A 249 -16.38 -14.42 5.66
C SER A 249 -17.63 -13.80 6.28
N SER A 250 -17.61 -12.51 6.60
CA SER A 250 -18.70 -11.77 7.24
C SER A 250 -18.69 -10.31 6.79
N LEU A 251 -19.76 -9.56 7.09
CA LEU A 251 -19.81 -8.11 6.82
C LEU A 251 -18.84 -7.31 7.70
N THR A 252 -18.59 -7.79 8.92
CA THR A 252 -17.78 -7.16 9.97
C THR A 252 -16.30 -7.55 9.94
N GLN A 253 -15.92 -8.51 9.08
CA GLN A 253 -14.52 -8.87 8.91
C GLN A 253 -13.77 -7.77 8.14
N LYS A 254 -12.83 -7.11 8.81
CA LYS A 254 -11.88 -6.17 8.22
C LYS A 254 -10.55 -6.89 7.96
N PHE A 255 -9.97 -6.65 6.80
CA PHE A 255 -8.56 -6.96 6.54
C PHE A 255 -7.76 -5.67 6.47
N MET A 256 -6.66 -5.59 7.21
CA MET A 256 -5.60 -4.62 6.97
C MET A 256 -4.44 -5.31 6.25
N ILE A 257 -4.29 -5.00 4.96
CA ILE A 257 -3.24 -5.57 4.11
C ILE A 257 -2.08 -4.59 4.06
N VAL A 258 -0.97 -4.96 4.70
CA VAL A 258 0.26 -4.18 4.74
C VAL A 258 1.26 -4.71 3.72
N ILE A 259 1.53 -3.92 2.69
CA ILE A 259 2.49 -4.22 1.64
C ILE A 259 3.82 -3.54 1.99
N ALA A 260 4.84 -4.33 2.26
CA ALA A 260 6.17 -3.88 2.65
C ALA A 260 7.22 -4.27 1.60
N ARG A 261 7.75 -3.29 0.86
CA ARG A 261 8.93 -3.46 0.00
C ARG A 261 10.19 -3.38 0.84
N HIS A 262 11.07 -4.36 0.71
CA HIS A 262 12.31 -4.39 1.50
C HIS A 262 13.29 -3.33 0.98
N TYR A 263 14.04 -2.72 1.90
CA TYR A 263 15.16 -1.88 1.51
C TYR A 263 16.23 -2.73 0.82
N GLN A 264 16.64 -2.31 -0.36
CA GLN A 264 17.72 -2.92 -1.13
C GLN A 264 18.55 -1.79 -1.72
N ARG A 265 19.78 -1.61 -1.24
CA ARG A 265 20.67 -0.52 -1.70
C ARG A 265 20.81 -0.47 -3.24
N ARG A 266 20.85 -1.63 -3.89
CA ARG A 266 20.93 -1.76 -5.36
C ARG A 266 19.64 -1.37 -6.12
N ASN A 267 18.55 -1.19 -5.38
CA ASN A 267 17.22 -0.79 -5.87
C ASN A 267 16.75 0.51 -5.22
N ALA A 268 17.66 1.28 -4.61
CA ALA A 268 17.33 2.56 -4.02
C ALA A 268 16.74 3.47 -5.10
N VAL A 269 15.51 3.93 -4.88
CA VAL A 269 14.83 4.91 -5.74
C VAL A 269 15.17 6.27 -5.16
N LEU A 270 15.74 7.17 -5.97
CA LEU A 270 16.09 8.52 -5.56
C LEU A 270 14.83 9.29 -5.16
N PHE A 271 14.87 9.95 -4.00
CA PHE A 271 13.84 10.88 -3.57
C PHE A 271 14.07 12.23 -4.29
N PRO A 272 13.06 12.82 -4.94
CA PRO A 272 13.20 14.18 -5.45
C PRO A 272 13.44 15.13 -4.27
N ILE A 273 14.57 15.84 -4.31
CA ILE A 273 14.93 16.86 -3.33
C ILE A 273 14.16 18.13 -3.69
N TYR A 274 13.25 18.57 -2.82
CA TYR A 274 12.73 19.93 -2.88
C TYR A 274 13.67 20.83 -2.09
N GLU A 275 14.80 21.20 -2.69
CA GLU A 275 15.63 22.27 -2.16
C GLU A 275 14.97 23.60 -2.54
N ASN A 276 14.61 24.40 -1.54
CA ASN A 276 14.24 25.79 -1.72
C ASN A 276 15.45 26.54 -2.27
N GLN A 277 15.60 26.64 -3.59
CA GLN A 277 16.39 27.70 -4.21
C GLN A 277 16.03 27.93 -5.68
N LYS A 278 15.72 29.19 -5.97
CA LYS A 278 15.54 29.78 -7.28
C LYS A 278 16.69 29.36 -8.20
N ASN A 279 16.35 28.80 -9.35
CA ASN A 279 17.23 28.37 -10.45
C ASN A 279 17.90 27.01 -10.27
N MET A 280 17.26 25.95 -10.77
CA MET A 280 17.96 24.87 -11.49
C MET A 280 17.07 24.31 -12.59
N ASN A 281 17.64 24.17 -13.78
CA ASN A 281 17.04 23.48 -14.91
C ASN A 281 16.70 22.04 -14.50
N ILE A 282 15.41 21.76 -14.32
CA ILE A 282 14.86 20.44 -14.02
C ILE A 282 15.15 19.53 -15.22
N THR A 283 16.31 18.89 -15.22
CA THR A 283 16.59 17.78 -16.12
C THR A 283 15.82 16.58 -15.61
N GLN A 284 14.65 16.33 -16.22
CA GLN A 284 13.78 15.15 -16.08
C GLN A 284 14.35 14.05 -15.16
N ILE A 285 14.12 14.20 -13.86
CA ILE A 285 14.34 13.11 -12.91
C ILE A 285 13.32 12.04 -13.30
N SER A 286 13.82 10.85 -13.62
CA SER A 286 13.02 9.68 -14.01
C SER A 286 11.78 9.57 -13.14
N LYS A 287 10.59 9.37 -13.77
CA LYS A 287 9.35 9.22 -13.02
C LYS A 287 9.55 8.20 -11.89
N PRO A 288 9.27 8.60 -10.64
CA PRO A 288 9.63 7.78 -9.52
C PRO A 288 8.76 6.50 -9.53
N MET A 289 9.25 5.36 -9.02
CA MET A 289 8.57 4.04 -9.18
C MET A 289 7.19 3.99 -8.48
N SER A 290 6.14 3.66 -9.23
CA SER A 290 4.77 3.49 -8.72
C SER A 290 4.27 2.05 -8.84
N MET A 291 3.47 1.64 -7.87
CA MET A 291 2.85 0.32 -7.78
C MET A 291 1.35 0.45 -7.51
N THR A 292 0.59 -0.53 -7.98
CA THR A 292 -0.85 -0.58 -7.77
C THR A 292 -1.25 -1.96 -7.33
N MET A 293 -2.03 -2.03 -6.25
CA MET A 293 -2.75 -3.25 -5.89
C MET A 293 -4.15 -3.17 -6.49
N TYR A 294 -4.54 -4.25 -7.15
CA TYR A 294 -5.78 -4.37 -7.89
C TYR A 294 -6.63 -5.47 -7.26
N PHE A 295 -7.91 -5.20 -7.00
CA PHE A 295 -8.81 -6.13 -6.34
C PHE A 295 -9.98 -6.53 -7.25
N MET A 296 -10.22 -7.83 -7.35
CA MET A 296 -11.30 -8.44 -8.13
C MET A 296 -12.17 -9.32 -7.23
N LYS A 297 -13.38 -8.84 -6.94
CA LYS A 297 -14.42 -9.61 -6.25
C LYS A 297 -14.90 -10.76 -7.13
N HIS A 298 -15.00 -11.97 -6.59
CA HIS A 298 -15.67 -13.09 -7.26
C HIS A 298 -17.16 -13.03 -6.94
N GLY A 299 -18.01 -13.64 -7.77
CA GLY A 299 -19.46 -13.50 -7.70
C GLY A 299 -20.02 -12.20 -8.28
N LYS A 300 -19.18 -11.25 -8.73
CA LYS A 300 -19.66 -9.96 -9.24
C LYS A 300 -20.43 -10.18 -10.55
N LYS A 301 -21.69 -9.76 -10.54
CA LYS A 301 -22.56 -9.68 -11.72
C LYS A 301 -22.07 -8.53 -12.60
N VAL A 302 -21.35 -8.85 -13.65
CA VAL A 302 -20.90 -7.90 -14.66
C VAL A 302 -21.99 -7.77 -15.72
N LYS A 303 -22.61 -6.60 -15.82
CA LYS A 303 -23.47 -6.27 -16.95
C LYS A 303 -22.59 -5.94 -18.16
N SER A 304 -22.75 -6.69 -19.24
CA SER A 304 -22.18 -6.40 -20.56
C SER A 304 -23.30 -6.37 -21.58
N GLN A 305 -23.24 -5.47 -22.56
CA GLN A 305 -24.16 -5.51 -23.70
C GLN A 305 -23.64 -6.49 -24.73
N SER A 306 -24.49 -7.42 -25.16
CA SER A 306 -24.20 -8.26 -26.32
C SER A 306 -24.13 -7.41 -27.60
N VAL A 307 -23.56 -7.99 -28.66
CA VAL A 307 -23.52 -7.36 -30.00
C VAL A 307 -24.94 -7.07 -30.54
N THR A 308 -25.97 -7.74 -30.01
CA THR A 308 -27.39 -7.53 -30.34
C THR A 308 -28.10 -6.51 -29.46
N GLY A 309 -27.42 -5.94 -28.45
CA GLY A 309 -27.96 -4.91 -27.55
C GLY A 309 -28.62 -5.45 -26.27
N ASP A 310 -28.67 -6.77 -26.08
CA ASP A 310 -29.23 -7.39 -24.87
C ASP A 310 -28.27 -7.24 -23.67
N GLU A 311 -28.81 -6.91 -22.48
CA GLU A 311 -28.05 -6.94 -21.23
C GLU A 311 -27.69 -8.39 -20.84
N VAL A 312 -26.41 -8.74 -20.90
CA VAL A 312 -25.85 -10.01 -20.42
C VAL A 312 -25.27 -9.79 -19.02
N ILE A 313 -25.74 -10.56 -18.04
CA ILE A 313 -25.18 -10.57 -16.69
C ILE A 313 -24.17 -11.72 -16.60
N ASN A 314 -22.88 -11.41 -16.71
CA ASN A 314 -21.81 -12.37 -16.48
C ASN A 314 -21.54 -12.49 -14.97
N ILE A 315 -21.77 -13.66 -14.38
CA ILE A 315 -21.39 -13.95 -13.00
C ILE A 315 -19.96 -14.49 -13.03
N ILE A 316 -18.99 -13.75 -12.50
CA ILE A 316 -17.61 -14.23 -12.39
C ILE A 316 -17.46 -15.12 -11.15
N GLY A 317 -17.77 -16.41 -11.27
CA GLY A 317 -17.65 -17.39 -10.18
C GLY A 317 -18.76 -17.32 -9.13
N ASP A 318 -18.86 -18.34 -8.28
CA ASP A 318 -19.75 -18.36 -7.11
C ASP A 318 -18.98 -17.80 -5.90
N PRO A 319 -19.46 -16.74 -5.21
CA PRO A 319 -18.74 -16.14 -4.09
C PRO A 319 -18.55 -17.08 -2.89
N ASP A 320 -19.39 -18.11 -2.76
CA ASP A 320 -19.35 -19.08 -1.67
C ASP A 320 -18.43 -20.27 -1.96
N GLN A 321 -18.05 -20.47 -3.22
CA GLN A 321 -17.16 -21.55 -3.66
C GLN A 321 -15.78 -20.99 -4.01
N GLU A 322 -14.74 -21.77 -3.72
CA GLU A 322 -13.40 -21.38 -4.16
C GLU A 322 -13.35 -21.36 -5.70
N PRO A 323 -12.89 -20.26 -6.32
CA PRO A 323 -12.81 -20.13 -7.77
C PRO A 323 -11.90 -21.20 -8.39
N SER A 324 -12.39 -21.87 -9.44
CA SER A 324 -11.58 -22.82 -10.22
C SER A 324 -10.35 -22.19 -10.87
N SER A 325 -10.44 -20.90 -11.21
CA SER A 325 -9.32 -20.06 -11.65
C SER A 325 -9.32 -18.76 -10.88
N SER A 326 -8.44 -18.69 -9.87
CA SER A 326 -8.30 -17.50 -9.01
C SER A 326 -7.36 -16.44 -9.59
N ARG A 327 -6.63 -16.75 -10.68
CA ARG A 327 -5.66 -15.80 -11.28
C ARG A 327 -6.38 -14.77 -12.15
N ILE A 328 -5.89 -13.53 -12.07
CA ILE A 328 -6.25 -12.41 -12.94
C ILE A 328 -5.28 -12.44 -14.14
N TYR A 329 -5.81 -12.55 -15.36
CA TYR A 329 -5.00 -12.70 -16.58
C TYR A 329 -4.92 -11.42 -17.41
N SER A 330 -5.92 -10.55 -17.35
CA SER A 330 -5.90 -9.24 -17.99
C SER A 330 -6.57 -8.21 -17.08
N MET A 331 -6.20 -6.95 -17.25
CA MET A 331 -6.78 -5.85 -16.51
C MET A 331 -8.02 -5.34 -17.23
N ASN A 332 -9.16 -5.35 -16.53
CA ASN A 332 -10.41 -4.72 -16.97
C ASN A 332 -10.71 -3.51 -16.08
N ASN A 333 -11.49 -2.56 -16.59
CA ASN A 333 -11.92 -1.33 -15.91
C ASN A 333 -12.81 -1.56 -14.67
N GLN A 334 -13.09 -2.82 -14.32
CA GLN A 334 -13.98 -3.22 -13.22
C GLN A 334 -13.24 -3.54 -11.92
N ILE A 335 -11.94 -3.27 -11.90
CA ILE A 335 -11.01 -3.60 -10.83
C ILE A 335 -10.80 -2.36 -9.96
N ILE A 336 -10.97 -2.52 -8.65
CA ILE A 336 -10.66 -1.46 -7.70
C ILE A 336 -9.14 -1.35 -7.62
N LYS A 337 -8.61 -0.16 -7.87
CA LYS A 337 -7.17 0.10 -7.85
C LYS A 337 -6.81 0.99 -6.69
N THR A 338 -5.68 0.70 -6.06
CA THR A 338 -5.06 1.59 -5.07
C THR A 338 -3.61 1.82 -5.47
N ASP A 339 -3.29 3.06 -5.80
CA ASP A 339 -1.95 3.44 -6.23
C ASP A 339 -1.11 3.81 -5.01
N PHE A 340 0.16 3.43 -5.03
CA PHE A 340 1.14 3.92 -4.07
C PHE A 340 2.48 4.20 -4.72
N ASN A 341 3.02 5.35 -4.33
CA ASN A 341 4.19 5.97 -4.92
C ASN A 341 5.27 6.07 -3.84
N PHE A 342 6.45 5.51 -4.12
CA PHE A 342 7.72 5.74 -3.39
C PHE A 342 7.81 5.21 -1.97
N THR A 343 6.71 5.04 -1.25
CA THR A 343 6.72 4.47 0.09
C THR A 343 7.10 2.99 0.04
N ARG A 344 7.96 2.55 0.97
CA ARG A 344 8.28 1.13 1.16
C ARG A 344 7.17 0.41 1.90
N LEU A 345 6.24 1.14 2.52
CA LEU A 345 5.08 0.60 3.21
C LEU A 345 3.79 1.21 2.65
N LYS A 346 2.79 0.37 2.40
CA LYS A 346 1.42 0.77 2.05
C LYS A 346 0.46 -0.10 2.86
N VAL A 347 -0.57 0.52 3.44
CA VAL A 347 -1.64 -0.16 4.16
C VAL A 347 -2.93 -0.01 3.37
N LEU A 348 -3.69 -1.09 3.24
CA LEU A 348 -4.96 -1.15 2.52
C LEU A 348 -6.02 -1.76 3.41
N ASN A 349 -7.14 -1.06 3.59
CA ASN A 349 -8.29 -1.57 4.32
C ASN A 349 -9.25 -2.28 3.34
N VAL A 350 -9.61 -3.52 3.62
CA VAL A 350 -10.61 -4.27 2.86
C VAL A 350 -11.75 -4.65 3.79
N GLY A 351 -12.90 -4.00 3.57
CA GLY A 351 -14.05 -4.11 4.46
C GLY A 351 -13.92 -3.24 5.71
N ILE A 352 -14.94 -3.29 6.55
CA ILE A 352 -15.07 -2.49 7.77
C ILE A 352 -15.46 -3.38 8.94
N GLU A 353 -15.07 -2.97 10.14
CA GLU A 353 -15.50 -3.63 11.37
C GLU A 353 -16.90 -3.13 11.76
N ASN A 354 -17.09 -1.82 11.76
CA ASN A 354 -18.38 -1.18 12.01
C ASN A 354 -18.76 -0.24 10.86
N LYS A 355 -20.05 -0.16 10.52
CA LYS A 355 -20.60 0.78 9.54
C LYS A 355 -20.29 2.24 9.87
N ASP A 356 -20.13 2.55 11.15
CA ASP A 356 -19.76 3.89 11.60
C ASP A 356 -18.29 4.24 11.28
N ASP A 357 -17.45 3.26 10.90
CA ASP A 357 -16.02 3.46 10.62
C ASP A 357 -15.76 4.00 9.22
N ILE A 358 -16.77 4.01 8.35
CA ILE A 358 -16.67 4.69 7.06
C ILE A 358 -16.57 6.19 7.32
N TYR A 359 -15.42 6.76 6.94
CA TYR A 359 -15.19 8.19 6.99
C TYR A 359 -16.16 8.91 6.04
N ASN A 360 -17.16 9.60 6.60
CA ASN A 360 -18.15 10.36 5.82
C ASN A 360 -17.48 11.48 5.01
N HIS A 361 -17.15 11.20 3.76
CA HIS A 361 -16.75 12.21 2.77
C HIS A 361 -17.77 12.23 1.63
N SER A 362 -17.92 13.40 0.99
CA SER A 362 -18.60 13.53 -0.30
C SER A 362 -17.97 12.58 -1.33
N ASN A 363 -18.79 11.87 -2.11
CA ASN A 363 -18.32 10.92 -3.14
C ASN A 363 -17.29 11.53 -4.14
N GLU A 364 -17.28 12.85 -4.31
CA GLU A 364 -16.36 13.55 -5.23
C GLU A 364 -14.92 13.66 -4.70
N ASP A 365 -14.71 13.61 -3.37
CA ASP A 365 -13.39 13.83 -2.73
C ASP A 365 -12.73 12.54 -2.21
N GLN A 366 -13.38 11.39 -2.37
CA GLN A 366 -12.89 10.12 -1.83
C GLN A 366 -11.60 9.64 -2.51
N THR A 367 -10.63 9.26 -1.69
CA THR A 367 -9.40 8.60 -2.14
C THR A 367 -9.69 7.20 -2.69
N LEU A 368 -8.76 6.65 -3.48
CA LEU A 368 -8.87 5.28 -4.01
C LEU A 368 -8.96 4.24 -2.88
N ASP A 369 -8.27 4.46 -1.77
CA ASP A 369 -8.27 3.57 -0.61
C ASP A 369 -9.62 3.59 0.11
N GLN A 370 -10.23 4.77 0.27
CA GLN A 370 -11.58 4.91 0.85
C GLN A 370 -12.63 4.20 -0.01
N ARG A 371 -12.55 4.34 -1.33
CA ARG A 371 -13.44 3.62 -2.25
C ARG A 371 -13.28 2.11 -2.15
N LEU A 372 -12.05 1.61 -1.93
CA LEU A 372 -11.81 0.19 -1.69
C LEU A 372 -12.51 -0.29 -0.42
N GLU A 373 -12.37 0.45 0.68
CA GLU A 373 -12.99 0.12 1.97
C GLU A 373 -14.53 0.10 1.83
N GLU A 374 -15.11 1.11 1.20
CA GLU A 374 -16.56 1.20 0.94
C GLU A 374 -17.05 0.08 0.02
N GLU A 375 -16.36 -0.19 -1.09
CA GLU A 375 -16.75 -1.25 -2.01
C GLU A 375 -16.76 -2.63 -1.34
N PHE A 376 -15.85 -2.88 -0.40
CA PHE A 376 -15.78 -4.16 0.32
C PHE A 376 -16.63 -4.21 1.59
N SER A 377 -17.23 -3.11 2.03
CA SER A 377 -18.07 -3.06 3.24
C SER A 377 -19.24 -4.05 3.19
N GLU A 378 -19.92 -4.13 2.04
CA GLU A 378 -21.08 -5.02 1.83
C GLU A 378 -20.72 -6.33 1.12
N PHE A 379 -19.43 -6.60 0.91
CA PHE A 379 -18.98 -7.79 0.21
C PHE A 379 -18.71 -8.95 1.18
N ILE A 380 -19.18 -10.15 0.81
CA ILE A 380 -18.82 -11.44 1.40
C ILE A 380 -18.47 -12.37 0.24
N GLY A 381 -17.40 -13.14 0.40
CA GLY A 381 -16.97 -14.14 -0.57
C GLY A 381 -15.49 -14.05 -0.92
N TYR A 382 -15.10 -14.82 -1.93
CA TYR A 382 -13.74 -14.83 -2.45
C TYR A 382 -13.41 -13.58 -3.27
N PHE A 383 -12.17 -13.11 -3.14
CA PHE A 383 -11.64 -12.07 -4.02
C PHE A 383 -10.16 -12.31 -4.30
N SER A 384 -9.74 -11.96 -5.51
CA SER A 384 -8.34 -12.00 -5.92
C SER A 384 -7.73 -10.62 -5.88
N ALA A 385 -6.45 -10.55 -5.57
CA ALA A 385 -5.69 -9.32 -5.70
C ALA A 385 -4.39 -9.52 -6.47
N VAL A 386 -3.97 -8.53 -7.25
CA VAL A 386 -2.73 -8.56 -8.03
C VAL A 386 -1.94 -7.27 -7.83
N LEU A 387 -0.65 -7.42 -7.57
CA LEU A 387 0.27 -6.30 -7.38
C LEU A 387 0.98 -5.99 -8.70
N GLN A 388 0.77 -4.81 -9.26
CA GLN A 388 1.42 -4.35 -10.49
C GLN A 388 2.41 -3.22 -10.26
N MET A 389 3.38 -3.11 -11.16
CA MET A 389 4.33 -2.01 -11.24
C MET A 389 3.99 -1.18 -12.48
N ASN A 390 3.57 0.06 -12.28
CA ASN A 390 3.16 0.92 -13.40
C ASN A 390 4.37 1.62 -14.02
N GLU A 391 5.19 2.25 -13.17
CA GLU A 391 6.39 2.96 -13.59
C GLU A 391 7.61 2.09 -13.31
N ILE A 392 7.94 1.26 -14.30
CA ILE A 392 9.03 0.29 -14.24
C ILE A 392 10.38 1.01 -14.31
N PRO A 393 11.26 0.87 -13.31
CA PRO A 393 12.57 1.51 -13.34
C PRO A 393 13.45 0.94 -14.47
N GLN A 394 13.74 1.77 -15.47
CA GLN A 394 14.52 1.32 -16.63
C GLN A 394 15.95 0.90 -16.25
N ARG A 395 16.59 1.64 -15.33
CA ARG A 395 18.00 1.44 -14.93
C ARG A 395 18.22 0.31 -13.91
N ILE A 396 17.16 -0.22 -13.27
CA ILE A 396 17.27 -1.23 -12.21
C ILE A 396 16.94 -2.61 -12.78
N ASN A 397 17.91 -3.51 -12.83
CA ASN A 397 17.76 -4.89 -13.34
C ASN A 397 17.74 -5.95 -12.24
N ASN A 398 17.73 -5.57 -10.97
CA ASN A 398 17.75 -6.51 -9.86
C ASN A 398 16.34 -6.85 -9.39
N PRO A 399 16.12 -8.05 -8.83
CA PRO A 399 14.83 -8.41 -8.27
C PRO A 399 14.44 -7.54 -7.08
N PHE A 400 13.14 -7.29 -6.94
CA PHE A 400 12.57 -6.62 -5.77
C PHE A 400 12.08 -7.65 -4.74
N ARG A 401 12.24 -7.36 -3.45
CA ARG A 401 11.75 -8.22 -2.36
C ARG A 401 10.60 -7.55 -1.60
N PHE A 402 9.60 -8.35 -1.26
CA PHE A 402 8.40 -7.88 -0.57
C PHE A 402 8.00 -8.82 0.56
N SER A 403 7.38 -8.24 1.58
CA SER A 403 6.51 -8.92 2.54
C SER A 403 5.11 -8.34 2.40
N ILE A 404 4.08 -9.19 2.45
CA ILE A 404 2.71 -8.76 2.67
C ILE A 404 2.25 -9.37 3.98
N PHE A 405 1.73 -8.54 4.87
CA PHE A 405 1.11 -8.94 6.12
C PHE A 405 -0.38 -8.65 6.03
N VAL A 406 -1.20 -9.62 6.39
CA VAL A 406 -2.66 -9.51 6.37
C VAL A 406 -3.14 -9.69 7.78
N TYR A 407 -3.67 -8.63 8.36
CA TYR A 407 -4.24 -8.62 9.71
C TYR A 407 -5.77 -8.65 9.60
N SER A 408 -6.43 -9.38 10.48
CA SER A 408 -7.89 -9.44 10.55
C SER A 408 -8.41 -9.49 11.98
N ASN A 409 -9.55 -8.83 12.21
CA ASN A 409 -10.29 -8.87 13.46
C ASN A 409 -11.03 -10.22 13.64
N GLU A 410 -11.30 -10.93 12.55
CA GLU A 410 -11.98 -12.24 12.53
C GLU A 410 -11.09 -13.34 11.90
N PRO A 411 -11.35 -14.64 12.18
CA PRO A 411 -10.56 -15.73 11.63
C PRO A 411 -10.40 -15.68 10.10
N ILE A 412 -9.16 -15.83 9.64
CA ILE A 412 -8.84 -15.85 8.21
C ILE A 412 -9.15 -17.25 7.65
N GLN A 413 -10.27 -17.40 6.93
CA GLN A 413 -10.60 -18.66 6.25
C GLN A 413 -9.71 -18.92 5.03
N CYS A 414 -9.35 -17.87 4.29
CA CYS A 414 -8.47 -17.96 3.13
C CYS A 414 -7.65 -16.68 2.99
N ALA A 415 -6.33 -16.84 2.98
CA ALA A 415 -5.37 -15.85 2.53
C ALA A 415 -4.14 -16.61 2.03
N ARG A 416 -3.91 -16.62 0.72
CA ARG A 416 -2.75 -17.32 0.14
C ARG A 416 -2.20 -16.64 -1.09
N GLN A 417 -0.88 -16.73 -1.25
CA GLN A 417 -0.24 -16.36 -2.50
C GLN A 417 -0.55 -17.40 -3.60
N LEU A 418 -0.92 -16.93 -4.78
CA LEU A 418 -1.16 -17.78 -5.94
C LEU A 418 0.16 -18.06 -6.67
N PRO A 419 0.54 -19.34 -6.84
CA PRO A 419 1.78 -19.69 -7.53
C PRO A 419 1.70 -19.24 -8.99
N ILE A 420 2.79 -18.63 -9.48
CA ILE A 420 2.90 -18.18 -10.89
C ILE A 420 2.74 -19.37 -11.84
N PHE A 421 3.42 -20.47 -11.51
CA PHE A 421 3.34 -21.73 -12.24
C PHE A 421 2.46 -22.68 -11.45
N LEU A 422 1.30 -23.05 -12.00
CA LEU A 422 0.50 -24.11 -11.40
C LEU A 422 1.20 -25.45 -11.69
N PRO A 423 1.27 -26.41 -10.74
CA PRO A 423 1.87 -27.73 -11.00
C PRO A 423 1.26 -28.48 -12.19
N GLN A 424 0.05 -28.08 -12.58
CA GLN A 424 -0.73 -28.65 -13.69
C GLN A 424 -0.50 -27.90 -15.02
N GLU A 425 0.15 -26.74 -15.02
CA GLU A 425 0.53 -26.02 -16.24
C GLU A 425 1.67 -26.78 -16.93
N ARG A 426 1.29 -27.62 -17.89
CA ARG A 426 2.24 -28.23 -18.82
C ARG A 426 2.78 -27.14 -19.73
N SER A 427 4.07 -26.83 -19.63
CA SER A 427 4.75 -26.06 -20.66
C SER A 427 4.78 -26.89 -21.94
N ILE A 428 3.89 -26.57 -22.89
CA ILE A 428 3.99 -27.12 -24.24
C ILE A 428 5.12 -26.36 -24.92
N ILE A 429 6.31 -26.96 -24.97
CA ILE A 429 7.40 -26.47 -25.79
C ILE A 429 7.03 -26.79 -27.24
N SER A 430 6.33 -25.88 -27.91
CA SER A 430 6.18 -25.94 -29.36
C SER A 430 7.50 -25.51 -29.99
N LYS A 431 8.43 -26.46 -30.14
CA LYS A 431 9.50 -26.32 -31.13
C LYS A 431 8.84 -26.45 -32.49
N TRP A 432 8.43 -25.32 -33.07
CA TRP A 432 8.25 -25.27 -34.51
C TRP A 432 9.63 -25.51 -35.11
N PRO A 433 9.88 -26.60 -35.85
CA PRO A 433 11.08 -26.67 -36.67
C PRO A 433 11.10 -25.41 -37.54
N PHE A 434 12.29 -24.87 -37.82
CA PHE A 434 12.46 -23.84 -38.85
C PHE A 434 11.53 -24.21 -40.00
N LYS A 435 10.62 -23.27 -40.37
CA LYS A 435 9.63 -23.46 -41.44
C LYS A 435 10.23 -24.42 -42.46
N PRO A 436 9.67 -25.61 -42.72
CA PRO A 436 10.16 -26.39 -43.83
C PRO A 436 10.03 -25.44 -45.02
N MET A 437 11.17 -25.00 -45.59
CA MET A 437 11.17 -24.31 -46.85
C MET A 437 10.52 -25.31 -47.80
N LEU A 438 9.24 -25.09 -48.09
CA LEU A 438 8.57 -25.78 -49.16
C LEU A 438 9.27 -25.29 -50.42
N ASN A 439 10.30 -26.03 -50.84
CA ASN A 439 10.89 -25.94 -52.16
C ASN A 439 9.83 -26.41 -53.15
N TYR A 440 8.89 -25.52 -53.48
CA TYR A 440 8.10 -25.66 -54.68
C TYR A 440 9.01 -25.29 -55.85
N SER A 441 9.69 -26.29 -56.42
CA SER A 441 10.05 -26.20 -57.82
C SER A 441 8.75 -26.14 -58.60
N LEU A 442 8.39 -24.94 -59.07
CA LEU A 442 7.31 -24.74 -60.04
C LEU A 442 7.70 -25.50 -61.32
N MET A 443 7.34 -26.78 -61.42
CA MET A 443 7.28 -27.46 -62.69
C MET A 443 6.06 -26.93 -63.43
N GLU A 444 6.33 -26.05 -64.40
CA GLU A 444 5.45 -25.53 -65.44
C GLU A 444 4.12 -24.89 -65.00
N LYS A 445 3.99 -23.59 -65.28
CA LYS A 445 2.68 -22.91 -65.28
C LYS A 445 1.86 -23.41 -66.47
N GLY A 446 0.98 -24.39 -66.23
CA GLY A 446 -0.12 -24.72 -67.12
C GLY A 446 -1.39 -23.96 -66.73
N THR A 447 -1.81 -22.98 -67.51
CA THR A 447 -3.10 -22.32 -67.32
C THR A 447 -4.22 -23.21 -67.89
N LEU A 448 -4.90 -23.96 -67.02
CA LEU A 448 -6.06 -24.77 -67.40
C LEU A 448 -7.34 -23.93 -67.29
N GLN A 449 -7.93 -23.58 -68.44
CA GLN A 449 -9.30 -23.05 -68.45
C GLN A 449 -10.31 -24.19 -68.29
N VAL A 450 -11.08 -24.13 -67.20
CA VAL A 450 -12.15 -25.08 -66.94
C VAL A 450 -13.33 -24.76 -67.85
N LYS A 451 -13.50 -25.57 -68.90
CA LYS A 451 -14.65 -25.46 -69.83
C LYS A 451 -15.60 -26.65 -69.81
N ASN A 452 -15.40 -27.66 -68.96
CA ASN A 452 -16.37 -28.76 -68.83
C ASN A 452 -16.30 -29.49 -67.47
N ILE A 453 -17.45 -30.05 -67.08
CA ILE A 453 -17.76 -30.78 -65.83
C ILE A 453 -16.79 -31.95 -65.58
N ALA A 454 -16.27 -32.58 -66.63
CA ALA A 454 -15.29 -33.67 -66.52
C ALA A 454 -13.95 -33.23 -65.88
N ASN A 455 -13.52 -31.99 -66.10
CA ASN A 455 -12.28 -31.47 -65.49
C ASN A 455 -12.48 -31.10 -64.01
N ASN A 456 -13.70 -30.77 -63.60
CA ASN A 456 -14.00 -30.47 -62.20
C ASN A 456 -13.93 -31.73 -61.32
N GLN A 457 -14.36 -32.88 -61.85
CA GLN A 457 -14.25 -34.17 -61.16
C GLN A 457 -12.80 -34.64 -60.99
N ILE A 458 -11.89 -34.30 -61.90
CA ILE A 458 -10.46 -34.62 -61.80
C ILE A 458 -9.78 -33.78 -60.71
N ILE A 459 -10.18 -32.53 -60.55
CA ILE A 459 -9.67 -31.62 -59.50
C ILE A 459 -10.13 -32.10 -58.11
N GLU A 460 -11.40 -32.46 -57.94
CA GLU A 460 -11.93 -32.97 -56.66
C GLU A 460 -11.30 -34.30 -56.22
N LYS A 461 -10.99 -35.21 -57.16
CA LYS A 461 -10.46 -36.54 -56.84
C LYS A 461 -8.98 -36.53 -56.42
N ASN A 462 -8.18 -35.63 -56.99
CA ASN A 462 -6.72 -35.65 -56.83
C ASN A 462 -6.19 -34.68 -55.77
N PHE A 463 -6.88 -33.57 -55.46
CA PHE A 463 -6.39 -32.59 -54.49
C PHE A 463 -6.78 -32.86 -53.02
N LEU A 464 -7.77 -33.72 -52.76
CA LEU A 464 -8.31 -33.92 -51.40
C LEU A 464 -7.82 -35.18 -50.65
N ARG A 465 -6.89 -35.97 -51.19
CA ARG A 465 -6.34 -37.13 -50.48
C ARG A 465 -4.83 -37.08 -50.28
N LYS A 466 -4.40 -36.32 -49.26
CA LYS A 466 -3.25 -36.67 -48.41
C LYS A 466 -3.57 -36.31 -46.95
N ARG A 467 -4.33 -37.17 -46.28
CA ARG A 467 -4.38 -37.20 -44.81
C ARG A 467 -3.24 -38.11 -44.33
N SER A 468 -2.32 -37.52 -43.58
CA SER A 468 -1.23 -38.19 -42.85
C SER A 468 -1.78 -39.24 -41.88
N GLN A 469 -1.17 -40.42 -41.84
CA GLN A 469 -1.55 -41.59 -41.01
C GLN A 469 -0.95 -41.58 -39.59
N PHE A 470 -0.69 -40.43 -38.98
CA PHE A 470 -0.17 -40.38 -37.61
C PHE A 470 -0.96 -39.40 -36.74
N VAL A 471 -2.13 -39.82 -36.25
CA VAL A 471 -2.77 -39.19 -35.09
C VAL A 471 -3.39 -40.27 -34.19
N ASN A 472 -2.95 -40.23 -32.94
CA ASN A 472 -3.34 -41.09 -31.83
C ASN A 472 -4.86 -40.96 -31.54
N VAL A 473 -5.58 -42.09 -31.42
CA VAL A 473 -7.06 -42.17 -31.49
C VAL A 473 -7.75 -41.95 -30.11
N SER A 474 -7.21 -41.11 -29.23
CA SER A 474 -7.77 -40.97 -27.87
C SER A 474 -7.79 -39.57 -27.27
N THR A 475 -7.62 -38.52 -28.08
CA THR A 475 -7.93 -37.15 -27.67
C THR A 475 -9.27 -36.70 -28.27
N PRO A 476 -10.17 -36.05 -27.51
CA PRO A 476 -11.35 -35.44 -28.10
C PRO A 476 -10.91 -34.32 -29.05
N ILE A 477 -11.06 -34.56 -30.35
CA ILE A 477 -10.76 -33.57 -31.38
C ILE A 477 -11.95 -32.60 -31.43
N VAL A 478 -11.83 -31.50 -30.70
CA VAL A 478 -12.69 -30.34 -30.92
C VAL A 478 -12.33 -29.76 -32.29
N SER A 479 -13.30 -29.61 -33.19
CA SER A 479 -13.03 -29.10 -34.53
C SER A 479 -12.54 -27.65 -34.47
N GLN A 480 -11.64 -27.26 -35.37
CA GLN A 480 -11.18 -25.86 -35.49
C GLN A 480 -12.37 -24.90 -35.69
N ALA A 481 -13.45 -25.38 -36.32
CA ALA A 481 -14.70 -24.63 -36.46
C ALA A 481 -15.40 -24.38 -35.11
N TYR A 482 -15.36 -25.34 -34.19
CA TYR A 482 -15.92 -25.22 -32.84
C TYR A 482 -15.05 -24.34 -31.93
N LEU A 483 -13.71 -24.45 -32.00
CA LEU A 483 -12.80 -23.54 -31.31
C LEU A 483 -12.98 -22.09 -31.79
N LYS A 484 -13.12 -21.87 -33.10
CA LYS A 484 -13.40 -20.55 -33.66
C LYS A 484 -14.72 -19.93 -33.20
N GLN A 485 -15.67 -20.70 -32.66
CA GLN A 485 -16.93 -20.16 -32.13
C GLN A 485 -16.81 -19.61 -30.70
N GLN A 486 -15.69 -19.88 -30.01
CA GLN A 486 -15.56 -19.63 -28.57
C GLN A 486 -14.55 -18.52 -28.21
N PHE A 487 -13.80 -17.99 -29.18
CA PHE A 487 -12.81 -16.93 -28.95
C PHE A 487 -13.26 -15.61 -29.57
N PHE A 488 -13.52 -14.65 -28.69
CA PHE A 488 -13.79 -13.26 -29.01
C PHE A 488 -12.71 -12.40 -28.34
N ASP A 489 -12.31 -11.32 -29.00
CA ASP A 489 -11.42 -10.33 -28.39
C ASP A 489 -12.16 -9.52 -27.30
N HIS A 490 -11.44 -8.60 -26.65
CA HIS A 490 -11.98 -7.71 -25.62
C HIS A 490 -13.13 -6.79 -26.08
N GLN A 491 -13.44 -6.77 -27.38
CA GLN A 491 -14.54 -6.01 -27.98
C GLN A 491 -15.69 -6.93 -28.45
N GLY A 492 -15.61 -8.24 -28.20
CA GLY A 492 -16.62 -9.20 -28.63
C GLY A 492 -16.55 -9.53 -30.12
N ILE A 493 -15.45 -9.18 -30.80
CA ILE A 493 -15.23 -9.45 -32.21
C ILE A 493 -14.48 -10.78 -32.34
N LYS A 494 -14.87 -11.58 -33.33
CA LYS A 494 -14.32 -12.91 -33.57
C LYS A 494 -12.85 -12.80 -34.00
N ASP A 495 -11.94 -13.05 -33.06
CA ASP A 495 -10.51 -12.91 -33.28
C ASP A 495 -10.00 -14.04 -34.19
N GLN A 496 -9.64 -13.72 -35.42
CA GLN A 496 -9.09 -14.69 -36.38
C GLN A 496 -7.60 -14.96 -36.14
N GLY A 497 -6.92 -14.20 -35.27
CA GLY A 497 -5.46 -14.15 -35.17
C GLY A 497 -4.81 -15.18 -34.24
N PHE A 498 -5.57 -15.94 -33.45
CA PHE A 498 -4.98 -16.78 -32.39
C PHE A 498 -4.63 -18.22 -32.77
N PHE A 499 -4.80 -18.62 -34.03
CA PHE A 499 -4.40 -19.94 -34.52
C PHE A 499 -3.78 -19.87 -35.93
N GLU A 500 -2.55 -19.35 -36.00
CA GLU A 500 -1.56 -19.77 -37.01
C GLU A 500 -0.43 -20.55 -36.34
#